data_AF-A0A2D8MIC6-F1
#
_entry.id   AF-A0A2D8MIC6-F1
#
_cell.length_a   1.000
_cell.length_b   1.000
_cell.length_c   1.000
_cell.angle_alpha   90.00
_cell.angle_beta   90.00
_cell.angle_gamma   90.00
#
_symmetry.space_group_name_H-M   'P 1'
#
loop_
_entity.id
_entity.type
_entity.pdbx_description
1 polymer ?
#
loop_
_entity_poly.entity_id
_entity_poly.type
_entity_poly.pdbx_seq_one_letter_code
_entity_poly.pdbx_strand_id
1 'polypeptide(L)'
;MSDEWKVGDLAVCIDDRWCACGRPTCGMKAIAPRKEQLLRVNAVHSFVDRQFLRFEEGPDDHFWHATAFRKVQPDTDAADDALWVEQLQHLRRRVPA
;
A
#
# COMPACT_ATOMS: atom_id res chain seq x y z
N MET A 1 -0.96 11.15 18.02
CA MET A 1 -1.58 11.85 16.87
C MET A 1 -1.24 11.01 15.65
N SER A 2 -2.23 10.44 14.98
CA SER A 2 -1.99 9.59 13.81
C SER A 2 -1.48 10.47 12.68
N ASP A 3 -0.31 10.17 12.13
CA ASP A 3 0.27 10.87 10.99
C ASP A 3 -0.75 11.06 9.86
N GLU A 4 -0.94 12.29 9.43
CA GLU A 4 -1.83 12.63 8.32
C GLU A 4 -1.36 11.93 7.03
N TRP A 5 -2.30 11.33 6.29
CA TRP A 5 -2.03 10.73 4.99
C TRP A 5 -1.70 11.80 3.93
N LYS A 6 -0.73 11.52 3.07
CA LYS A 6 -0.26 12.39 2.00
C LYS A 6 -0.11 11.60 0.69
N VAL A 7 -0.16 12.31 -0.43
CA VAL A 7 0.17 11.75 -1.74
C VAL A 7 1.62 11.25 -1.72
N GLY A 8 1.85 10.08 -2.30
CA GLY A 8 3.14 9.39 -2.30
C GLY A 8 3.36 8.45 -1.11
N ASP A 9 2.55 8.54 -0.05
CA ASP A 9 2.63 7.60 1.08
C ASP A 9 2.39 6.17 0.59
N LEU A 10 3.08 5.23 1.22
CA LEU A 10 2.86 3.81 1.04
C LEU A 10 1.84 3.30 2.06
N ALA A 11 0.85 2.57 1.57
CA ALA A 11 -0.24 2.02 2.35
C ALA A 11 -0.26 0.50 2.18
N VAL A 12 -0.32 -0.24 3.29
CA VAL A 12 -0.62 -1.67 3.26
C VAL A 12 -2.07 -1.86 3.69
N CYS A 13 -2.87 -2.47 2.84
CA CYS A 13 -4.21 -2.90 3.20
C CYS A 13 -4.15 -3.91 4.36
N ILE A 14 -4.93 -3.70 5.41
CA ILE A 14 -5.01 -4.61 6.57
C ILE A 14 -6.29 -5.46 6.61
N ASP A 15 -7.31 -5.11 5.81
CA ASP A 15 -8.62 -5.76 5.81
C ASP A 15 -9.20 -5.88 4.39
N ASP A 16 -9.77 -7.04 4.05
CA ASP A 16 -10.43 -7.31 2.76
C ASP A 16 -11.95 -7.02 2.78
N ARG A 17 -12.48 -6.52 3.90
CA ARG A 17 -13.90 -6.22 4.12
C ARG A 17 -14.29 -4.84 3.60
N TRP A 18 -14.17 -4.65 2.30
CA TRP A 18 -14.42 -3.37 1.63
C TRP A 18 -15.90 -3.02 1.41
N CYS A 19 -16.77 -4.02 1.51
CA CYS A 19 -18.14 -3.89 1.06
C CYS A 19 -19.13 -4.10 2.19
N ALA A 20 -19.45 -3.01 2.88
CA ALA A 20 -20.76 -2.82 3.49
C ALA A 20 -21.78 -2.21 2.50
N CYS A 21 -21.51 -2.22 1.18
CA CYS A 21 -22.41 -1.63 0.19
C CYS A 21 -23.79 -2.31 0.15
N GLY A 22 -23.97 -3.48 0.80
CA GLY A 22 -25.26 -4.15 1.01
C GLY A 22 -25.97 -4.62 -0.27
N ARG A 23 -25.39 -4.32 -1.45
CA ARG A 23 -25.97 -4.59 -2.76
C ARG A 23 -25.35 -5.87 -3.34
N PRO A 24 -26.16 -6.84 -3.76
CA PRO A 24 -25.68 -8.10 -4.32
C PRO A 24 -24.94 -7.92 -5.67
N THR A 25 -25.14 -6.80 -6.37
CA THR A 25 -24.50 -6.47 -7.66
C THR A 25 -23.27 -5.57 -7.52
N CYS A 26 -22.80 -5.34 -6.29
CA CYS A 26 -21.69 -4.44 -6.02
C CYS A 26 -20.36 -5.07 -6.49
N GLY A 27 -19.89 -4.68 -7.67
CA GLY A 27 -18.62 -5.14 -8.28
C GLY A 27 -17.36 -4.70 -7.54
N MET A 28 -17.50 -3.97 -6.43
CA MET A 28 -16.42 -3.43 -5.60
C MET A 28 -15.41 -4.49 -5.16
N LYS A 29 -15.84 -5.73 -4.88
CA LYS A 29 -14.92 -6.81 -4.49
C LYS A 29 -13.88 -7.13 -5.56
N ALA A 30 -14.18 -6.91 -6.84
CA ALA A 30 -13.25 -7.18 -7.94
C ALA A 30 -12.15 -6.12 -8.07
N ILE A 31 -12.42 -4.90 -7.61
CA ILE A 31 -11.53 -3.73 -7.73
C ILE A 31 -10.93 -3.28 -6.41
N ALA A 32 -11.37 -3.84 -5.29
CA ALA A 32 -10.91 -3.45 -3.98
C ALA A 32 -9.49 -3.96 -3.68
N PRO A 33 -8.66 -3.17 -2.97
CA PRO A 33 -7.33 -3.59 -2.54
C PRO A 33 -7.37 -4.91 -1.77
N ARG A 34 -6.46 -5.84 -2.03
CA ARG A 34 -6.43 -7.10 -1.28
C ARG A 34 -5.72 -6.91 0.05
N LYS A 35 -6.06 -7.74 1.04
CA LYS A 35 -5.31 -7.79 2.30
C LYS A 35 -3.81 -7.96 2.01
N GLU A 36 -2.98 -7.20 2.74
CA GLU A 36 -1.52 -7.12 2.60
C GLU A 36 -1.01 -6.54 1.29
N GLN A 37 -1.89 -6.06 0.40
CA GLN A 37 -1.49 -5.35 -0.81
C GLN A 37 -0.85 -4.01 -0.42
N LEU A 38 0.39 -3.82 -0.89
CA LEU A 38 1.11 -2.56 -0.81
C LEU A 38 0.68 -1.67 -1.98
N LEU A 39 0.27 -0.44 -1.67
CA LEU A 39 -0.25 0.53 -2.62
C LEU A 39 0.35 1.90 -2.36
N ARG A 40 0.56 2.68 -3.42
CA ARG A 40 0.99 4.07 -3.30
C ARG A 40 -0.22 5.01 -3.39
N VAL A 41 -0.34 5.93 -2.44
CA VAL A 41 -1.41 6.92 -2.40
C VAL A 41 -1.22 7.95 -3.52
N ASN A 42 -2.21 8.05 -4.40
CA ASN A 42 -2.27 9.03 -5.50
C ASN A 42 -3.12 10.26 -5.13
N ALA A 43 -4.15 10.09 -4.31
CA ALA A 43 -4.93 11.22 -3.80
C ALA A 43 -5.48 10.94 -2.40
N VAL A 44 -5.65 12.01 -1.62
CA VAL A 44 -6.24 11.99 -0.28
C VAL A 44 -7.46 12.90 -0.30
N HIS A 45 -8.59 12.37 0.14
CA HIS A 45 -9.82 13.14 0.33
C HIS A 45 -10.23 13.11 1.79
N SER A 46 -10.45 14.28 2.39
CA SER A 46 -10.85 14.42 3.79
C SER A 46 -12.30 14.90 3.87
N PHE A 47 -13.15 14.18 4.60
CA PHE A 47 -14.55 14.53 4.82
C PHE A 47 -14.98 14.15 6.24
N VAL A 48 -15.47 15.13 7.02
CA VAL A 48 -16.01 14.95 8.38
C VAL A 48 -15.12 14.04 9.24
N ASP A 49 -13.91 14.52 9.55
CA ASP A 49 -12.90 13.83 10.37
C ASP A 49 -12.47 12.44 9.87
N ARG A 50 -12.76 12.11 8.61
CA ARG A 50 -12.35 10.86 7.96
C ARG A 50 -11.47 11.17 6.76
N GLN A 51 -10.47 10.34 6.57
CA GLN A 51 -9.62 10.37 5.37
C GLN A 51 -9.95 9.18 4.48
N PHE A 52 -9.94 9.43 3.18
CA PHE A 52 -10.11 8.44 2.15
C PHE A 52 -8.94 8.51 1.18
N LEU A 53 -8.46 7.35 0.76
CA LEU A 53 -7.27 7.18 -0.05
C LEU A 53 -7.66 6.66 -1.42
N ARG A 54 -7.10 7.27 -2.46
CA ARG A 54 -7.03 6.72 -3.80
C ARG A 54 -5.59 6.31 -4.08
N PHE A 55 -5.42 5.21 -4.80
CA PHE A 55 -4.10 4.64 -5.09
C PHE A 55 -3.74 4.82 -6.57
N GLU A 56 -2.45 4.69 -6.88
CA GLU A 56 -1.97 4.66 -8.27
C GLU A 56 -2.46 3.43 -9.02
N GLU A 57 -2.56 2.30 -8.31
CA GLU A 57 -3.12 1.06 -8.83
C GLU A 57 -4.62 1.01 -8.51
N GLY A 58 -5.44 0.86 -9.55
CA GLY A 58 -6.88 0.68 -9.42
C GLY A 58 -7.69 1.77 -10.12
N PRO A 59 -9.00 1.80 -9.89
CA PRO A 59 -9.90 2.72 -10.59
C PRO A 59 -9.81 4.16 -10.08
N ASP A 60 -9.72 5.12 -11.00
CA ASP A 60 -9.49 6.55 -10.73
C ASP A 60 -10.62 7.26 -9.97
N ASP A 61 -11.82 6.69 -10.03
CA ASP A 61 -13.07 7.19 -9.45
C ASP A 61 -13.37 6.62 -8.05
N HIS A 62 -12.48 5.79 -7.50
CA HIS A 62 -12.70 5.13 -6.22
C HIS A 62 -11.78 5.61 -5.11
N PHE A 63 -12.38 5.77 -3.93
CA PHE A 63 -11.72 6.15 -2.70
C PHE A 63 -12.03 5.12 -1.61
N TRP A 64 -11.01 4.76 -0.84
CA TRP A 64 -11.08 3.74 0.21
C TRP A 64 -10.84 4.37 1.58
N HIS A 65 -11.56 3.95 2.60
CA HIS A 65 -11.43 4.53 3.94
C HIS A 65 -10.02 4.27 4.50
N ALA A 66 -9.33 5.33 4.95
CA ALA A 66 -7.94 5.24 5.39
C ALA A 66 -7.72 4.27 6.56
N THR A 67 -8.74 4.02 7.38
CA THR A 67 -8.69 3.07 8.51
C THR A 67 -8.49 1.61 8.09
N ALA A 68 -8.73 1.29 6.82
CA ALA A 68 -8.47 -0.04 6.27
C ALA A 68 -7.00 -0.23 5.83
N PHE A 69 -6.17 0.78 6.06
CA PHE A 69 -4.76 0.78 5.67
C PHE A 69 -3.86 1.13 6.85
N ARG A 70 -2.69 0.52 6.85
CA ARG A 70 -1.57 0.92 7.70
C ARG A 70 -0.56 1.68 6.84
N LYS A 71 -0.18 2.87 7.29
CA LYS A 71 0.89 3.65 6.66
C LYS A 71 2.22 2.92 6.86
N VAL A 72 2.95 2.71 5.77
CA VAL A 72 4.31 2.20 5.81
C VAL A 72 5.22 3.40 5.96
N GLN A 73 5.93 3.46 7.09
CA GLN A 73 7.00 4.44 7.24
C GLN A 73 8.14 4.03 6.29
N PRO A 74 8.72 4.96 5.53
CA PRO A 74 9.93 4.66 4.79
C PRO A 74 10.97 4.15 5.78
N ASP A 75 11.56 3.00 5.45
CA ASP A 75 12.74 2.53 6.16
C ASP A 75 13.87 3.52 5.81
N THR A 76 14.06 4.51 6.68
CA THR A 76 15.11 5.52 6.55
C THR A 76 16.41 5.06 7.16
N ASP A 77 16.47 3.82 7.67
CA ASP A 77 17.73 3.26 8.11
C ASP A 77 18.66 3.19 6.90
N ALA A 78 19.92 3.58 7.13
CA ALA A 78 20.94 3.46 6.12
C ALA A 78 20.93 2.00 5.65
N ALA A 79 20.74 1.76 4.36
CA ALA A 79 20.97 0.45 3.78
C ALA A 79 22.38 0.05 4.21
N ASP A 80 22.47 -0.92 5.11
CA ASP A 80 23.77 -1.37 5.63
C ASP A 80 24.44 -2.09 4.47
N ASP A 81 25.24 -1.35 3.69
CA ASP A 81 25.86 -1.79 2.44
C ASP A 81 26.63 -3.11 2.60
N ALA A 82 27.05 -3.44 3.82
CA ALA A 82 27.67 -4.70 4.19
C ALA A 82 26.81 -5.95 3.83
N LEU A 83 25.49 -5.88 4.03
CA LEU A 83 24.57 -7.00 3.73
C LEU A 83 24.33 -7.19 2.23
N TRP A 84 24.37 -6.10 1.45
CA TRP A 84 24.22 -6.12 0.00
C TRP A 84 25.44 -6.69 -0.72
N VAL A 85 26.65 -6.37 -0.25
CA VAL A 85 27.90 -6.89 -0.85
C VAL A 85 27.98 -8.42 -0.69
N GLU A 86 27.57 -8.97 0.44
CA GLU A 86 27.63 -10.42 0.70
C GLU A 86 26.67 -11.21 -0.21
N GLN A 87 25.43 -10.72 -0.39
CA GLN A 87 24.46 -11.36 -1.29
C GLN A 87 24.90 -11.34 -2.76
N LEU A 88 25.51 -10.25 -3.23
CA LEU A 88 26.03 -10.13 -4.60
C LEU A 88 27.22 -11.06 -4.86
N GLN A 89 28.08 -11.28 -3.87
CA GLN A 89 29.20 -12.23 -3.98
C GLN A 89 28.73 -13.69 -4.10
N HIS A 90 27.67 -14.06 -3.40
CA HIS A 90 27.09 -15.41 -3.49
C HIS A 90 26.45 -15.70 -4.86
N LEU A 91 25.89 -14.70 -5.53
CA LEU A 91 25.30 -14.85 -6.87
C LEU A 91 26.37 -15.00 -7.97
N ARG A 92 27.49 -14.27 -7.88
CA ARG A 92 28.61 -14.39 -8.83
C ARG A 92 29.31 -15.74 -8.80
N ARG A 93 29.25 -16.48 -7.69
CA ARG A 93 29.86 -17.82 -7.57
C ARG A 93 29.04 -18.95 -8.21
N ARG A 94 27.82 -18.68 -8.71
CA ARG A 94 26.92 -19.71 -9.27
C ARG A 94 26.86 -19.76 -10.80
N VAL A 95 27.68 -19.00 -11.51
CA VAL A 95 27.81 -19.12 -12.97
C VAL A 95 28.97 -20.10 -13.26
N PRO A 96 28.70 -21.35 -13.68
CA PRO A 96 29.75 -22.22 -14.21
C PRO A 96 30.26 -21.64 -15.55
N ALA A 97 31.59 -21.68 -15.71
CA ALA A 97 32.33 -21.29 -16.90
C ALA A 97 32.08 -22.24 -18.09
#